data_AF-A0AAN8X7K2-F1
#
_entry.id   AF-A0AAN8X7K2-F1
#
_cell.length_a   1.000
_cell.length_b   1.000
_cell.length_c   1.000
_cell.angle_alpha   90.00
_cell.angle_beta   90.00
_cell.angle_gamma   90.00
#
_symmetry.space_group_name_H-M   'P 1'
#
loop_
_entity.id
_entity.type
_entity.pdbx_description
1 polymer ?
#
loop_
_entity_poly.entity_id
_entity_poly.type
_entity_poly.pdbx_seq_one_letter_code
_entity_poly.pdbx_strand_id
1 'polypeptide(L)'
;MEEPLSPEETLHGLHAVCRKIYKESLPDRLIEAIERMMELAKESTSATQELNSFCKESTHVKLTEYKVPDIVLPVGYSATLFDAKVKCKGPDDTVYKNNPKMRRLIARGTTMIQLEGPESYFDTVVYANKKFIGGVGDEDETQPENDLIWQQYCLQPPEVAKEVVCMTKLNGEAAHFSGRYIGGKFYIFTGSKNTHMMIKKKEEVDLYSDSRFSVARTVAKAVCEALEEMDPSRRHWLFSFLHHTKCTAVCEILQPDYQHIVELSYLEKPEINFIAFTPTASQSQELSLTALPPHHNLDLIRALNLKCADYTIINSSNILAHRDEVRAQYCKEGEVFYYLNNSGETIGIAKAKTVWYILLRALREKVVYSFTVAKKNGKFDLTTRTNAIFKRFNEIRNWLHFSDSCLQQWKDLAKSFMLWLNNECSSGRLQSQNIRPRFPVIWRNFLDTTESNDKIPS
;
A
#
# COMPACT_ATOMS: atom_id res chain seq x y z
N MET A 1 -6.96 24.00 -16.16
CA MET A 1 -5.94 23.41 -17.04
C MET A 1 -6.69 22.51 -17.99
N GLU A 2 -6.82 22.93 -19.24
CA GLU A 2 -7.81 22.35 -20.17
C GLU A 2 -7.24 21.19 -20.98
N GLU A 3 -5.92 21.15 -21.23
CA GLU A 3 -5.29 20.11 -22.05
C GLU A 3 -4.02 19.57 -21.42
N PRO A 4 -3.63 18.30 -21.66
CA PRO A 4 -2.32 17.81 -21.25
C PRO A 4 -1.22 18.56 -22.01
N LEU A 5 -0.09 18.79 -21.33
CA LEU A 5 1.14 19.21 -22.00
C LEU A 5 1.59 18.12 -23.00
N SER A 6 2.39 18.46 -24.01
CA SER A 6 3.00 17.43 -24.86
C SER A 6 3.90 16.48 -24.02
N PRO A 7 4.23 15.27 -24.51
CA PRO A 7 5.22 14.42 -23.86
C PRO A 7 6.56 15.12 -23.60
N GLU A 8 7.05 15.90 -24.56
CA GLU A 8 8.30 16.65 -24.48
C GLU A 8 8.22 17.78 -23.43
N GLU A 9 7.12 18.54 -23.42
CA GLU A 9 6.86 19.58 -22.43
C GLU A 9 6.71 18.99 -21.02
N THR A 10 6.08 17.82 -20.91
CA THR A 10 5.95 17.07 -19.66
C THR A 10 7.33 16.68 -19.15
N LEU A 11 8.16 16.04 -19.98
CA LEU A 11 9.53 15.65 -19.63
C LEU A 11 10.38 16.86 -19.23
N HIS A 12 10.29 17.95 -19.99
CA HIS A 12 10.98 19.20 -19.67
C HIS A 12 10.56 19.76 -18.31
N GLY A 13 9.26 19.73 -18.00
CA GLY A 13 8.72 20.14 -16.71
C GLY A 13 9.23 19.29 -15.54
N LEU A 14 9.17 17.96 -15.67
CA LEU A 14 9.71 17.05 -14.65
C LEU A 14 11.22 17.25 -14.45
N HIS A 15 11.95 17.47 -15.55
CA HIS A 15 13.37 17.79 -15.50
C HIS A 15 13.64 19.10 -14.76
N ALA A 16 12.87 20.16 -15.01
CA ALA A 16 13.00 21.43 -14.32
C ALA A 16 12.81 21.31 -12.81
N VAL A 17 11.85 20.48 -12.37
CA VAL A 17 11.58 20.22 -10.94
C VAL A 17 12.72 19.45 -10.28
N CYS A 18 13.27 18.46 -10.97
CA CYS A 18 14.31 17.60 -10.44
C CYS A 18 15.73 18.18 -10.51
N ARG A 19 15.93 19.31 -11.20
CA ARG A 19 17.26 19.97 -11.32
C ARG A 19 17.90 20.26 -9.96
N LYS A 20 17.10 20.56 -8.94
CA LYS A 20 17.60 20.78 -7.56
C LYS A 20 18.16 19.52 -6.91
N ILE A 21 17.66 18.34 -7.30
CA ILE A 21 18.08 17.06 -6.74
C ILE A 21 19.30 16.52 -7.50
N TYR A 22 19.25 16.51 -8.82
CA TYR A 22 20.29 15.90 -9.66
C TYR A 22 21.37 16.87 -10.13
N LYS A 23 21.32 18.16 -9.73
CA LYS A 23 22.27 19.25 -10.04
C LYS A 23 22.36 19.67 -11.52
N GLU A 24 22.10 18.77 -12.46
CA GLU A 24 22.17 19.05 -13.91
C GLU A 24 20.91 18.56 -14.62
N SER A 25 20.79 17.24 -14.79
CA SER A 25 19.71 16.60 -15.54
C SER A 25 19.10 15.38 -14.86
N LEU A 26 17.92 14.96 -15.35
CA LEU A 26 17.37 13.66 -14.97
C LEU A 26 18.36 12.55 -15.39
N PRO A 27 18.55 11.51 -14.57
CA PRO A 27 19.35 10.36 -14.97
C PRO A 27 18.78 9.72 -16.26
N ASP A 28 19.65 9.31 -17.19
CA ASP A 28 19.23 8.71 -18.48
C ASP A 28 18.26 7.54 -18.28
N ARG A 29 18.54 6.67 -17.30
CA ARG A 29 17.68 5.53 -16.93
C ARG A 29 16.26 5.94 -16.52
N LEU A 30 16.10 7.12 -15.91
CA LEU A 30 14.79 7.64 -15.54
C LEU A 30 14.04 8.13 -16.78
N ILE A 31 14.73 8.82 -17.70
CA ILE A 31 14.14 9.27 -18.98
C ILE A 31 13.69 8.05 -19.81
N GLU A 32 14.58 7.08 -20.02
CA GLU A 32 14.29 5.82 -20.72
C GLU A 32 13.11 5.07 -20.10
N ALA A 33 13.01 5.05 -18.76
CA ALA A 33 11.89 4.43 -18.07
C ALA A 33 10.57 5.17 -18.34
N ILE A 34 10.56 6.51 -18.36
CA ILE A 34 9.35 7.30 -18.64
C ILE A 34 8.90 7.08 -20.09
N GLU A 35 9.83 7.15 -21.04
CA GLU A 35 9.53 6.91 -22.47
C GLU A 35 8.95 5.51 -22.68
N ARG A 36 9.56 4.49 -22.07
CA ARG A 36 9.02 3.12 -22.08
C ARG A 36 7.59 3.07 -21.53
N MET A 37 7.28 3.79 -20.44
CA MET A 37 5.92 3.82 -19.90
C MET A 37 4.92 4.47 -20.87
N MET A 38 5.33 5.52 -21.58
CA MET A 38 4.50 6.14 -22.62
C MET A 38 4.24 5.18 -23.80
N GLU A 39 5.21 4.35 -24.17
CA GLU A 39 4.99 3.29 -25.17
C GLU A 39 4.04 2.20 -24.66
N LEU A 40 4.24 1.70 -23.43
CA LEU A 40 3.33 0.71 -22.83
C LEU A 40 1.89 1.23 -22.70
N ALA A 41 1.71 2.53 -22.46
CA ALA A 41 0.40 3.18 -22.38
C ALA A 41 -0.42 3.05 -23.67
N LYS A 42 0.23 2.90 -24.84
CA LYS A 42 -0.45 2.70 -26.13
C LYS A 42 -1.10 1.33 -26.24
N GLU A 43 -0.58 0.33 -25.53
CA GLU A 43 -1.08 -1.05 -25.51
C GLU A 43 -2.16 -1.29 -24.44
N SER A 44 -2.44 -0.31 -23.59
CA SER A 44 -3.20 -0.56 -22.37
C SER A 44 -4.64 -1.01 -22.66
N THR A 45 -5.26 -0.53 -23.73
CA THR A 45 -6.61 -0.94 -24.14
C THR A 45 -6.67 -2.43 -24.47
N SER A 46 -5.74 -2.96 -25.27
CA SER A 46 -5.74 -4.39 -25.63
C SER A 46 -5.42 -5.26 -24.42
N ALA A 47 -4.48 -4.84 -23.58
CA ALA A 47 -4.17 -5.52 -22.32
C ALA A 47 -5.36 -5.54 -21.35
N THR A 48 -6.13 -4.45 -21.31
CA THR A 48 -7.34 -4.34 -20.48
C THR A 48 -8.42 -5.32 -20.94
N GLN A 49 -8.56 -5.52 -22.25
CA GLN A 49 -9.50 -6.52 -22.77
C GLN A 49 -9.11 -7.94 -22.34
N GLU A 50 -7.83 -8.32 -22.43
CA GLU A 50 -7.34 -9.61 -21.92
C GLU A 50 -7.61 -9.75 -20.42
N LEU A 51 -7.28 -8.71 -19.65
CA LEU A 51 -7.49 -8.67 -18.20
C LEU A 51 -8.96 -8.87 -17.84
N ASN A 52 -9.88 -8.18 -18.52
CA ASN A 52 -11.32 -8.31 -18.29
C ASN A 52 -11.84 -9.70 -18.64
N SER A 53 -11.42 -10.26 -19.77
CA SER A 53 -11.76 -11.64 -20.15
C SER A 53 -11.30 -12.63 -19.08
N PHE A 54 -10.05 -12.52 -18.61
CA PHE A 54 -9.55 -13.34 -17.51
C PHE A 54 -10.37 -13.17 -16.23
N CYS A 55 -10.73 -11.93 -15.87
CA CYS A 55 -11.52 -11.66 -14.67
C CYS A 55 -12.94 -12.26 -14.75
N LYS A 56 -13.56 -12.29 -15.93
CA LYS A 56 -14.89 -12.90 -16.15
C LYS A 56 -14.85 -14.43 -16.11
N GLU A 57 -13.78 -15.03 -16.62
CA GLU A 57 -13.61 -16.48 -16.65
C GLU A 57 -13.12 -17.05 -15.31
N SER A 58 -12.39 -16.26 -14.52
CA SER A 58 -11.79 -16.72 -13.27
C SER A 58 -12.81 -16.83 -12.13
N THR A 59 -12.92 -18.02 -11.55
CA THR A 59 -13.71 -18.24 -10.32
C THR A 59 -13.08 -17.62 -9.07
N HIS A 60 -11.81 -17.20 -9.16
CA HIS A 60 -11.02 -16.58 -8.10
C HIS A 60 -11.00 -15.06 -8.15
N VAL A 61 -11.67 -14.43 -9.12
CA VAL A 61 -11.77 -12.98 -9.22
C VAL A 61 -13.23 -12.56 -9.06
N LYS A 62 -13.47 -11.51 -8.28
CA LYS A 62 -14.73 -10.81 -8.21
C LYS A 62 -14.56 -9.47 -8.92
N LEU A 63 -15.30 -9.29 -10.00
CA LEU A 63 -15.53 -7.98 -10.61
C LEU A 63 -16.71 -7.31 -9.89
N THR A 64 -16.49 -6.07 -9.46
CA THR A 64 -17.57 -5.25 -8.90
C THR A 64 -17.72 -4.00 -9.75
N GLU A 65 -18.84 -3.92 -10.44
CA GLU A 65 -19.21 -2.80 -11.30
C GLU A 65 -19.86 -1.68 -10.50
N TYR A 66 -19.67 -0.44 -10.93
CA TYR A 66 -20.54 0.67 -10.55
C TYR A 66 -20.50 1.81 -11.58
N LYS A 67 -21.60 2.53 -11.73
CA LYS A 67 -21.72 3.69 -12.62
C LYS A 67 -21.15 4.95 -11.95
N VAL A 68 -20.32 5.70 -12.65
CA VAL A 68 -19.85 7.02 -12.20
C VAL A 68 -21.04 7.99 -12.20
N PRO A 69 -21.25 8.81 -11.14
CA PRO A 69 -22.34 9.78 -11.11
C PRO A 69 -22.28 10.73 -12.31
N ASP A 70 -23.41 10.91 -12.99
CA ASP A 70 -23.48 11.65 -14.27
C ASP A 70 -22.95 13.10 -14.15
N ILE A 71 -23.11 13.72 -12.97
CA ILE A 71 -22.62 15.08 -12.68
C ILE A 71 -21.08 15.20 -12.65
N VAL A 72 -20.36 14.10 -12.47
CA VAL A 72 -18.90 14.09 -12.50
C VAL A 72 -18.40 14.29 -13.93
N LEU A 73 -19.02 13.66 -14.92
CA LEU A 73 -18.54 13.66 -16.30
C LEU A 73 -18.99 14.89 -17.10
N PRO A 74 -18.38 15.19 -18.26
CA PRO A 74 -18.90 16.19 -19.18
C PRO A 74 -20.24 15.71 -19.78
N VAL A 75 -21.04 16.66 -20.27
CA VAL A 75 -22.29 16.33 -20.98
C VAL A 75 -21.99 15.44 -22.18
N GLY A 76 -22.79 14.38 -22.37
CA GLY A 76 -22.62 13.43 -23.46
C GLY A 76 -21.68 12.26 -23.15
N TYR A 77 -21.10 12.22 -21.96
CA TYR A 77 -20.28 11.11 -21.49
C TYR A 77 -20.99 10.29 -20.40
N SER A 78 -20.74 8.99 -20.39
CA SER A 78 -21.04 8.08 -19.28
C SER A 78 -19.85 7.18 -19.02
N ALA A 79 -19.64 6.80 -17.76
CA ALA A 79 -18.58 5.87 -17.40
C ALA A 79 -19.05 4.84 -16.37
N THR A 80 -18.52 3.64 -16.52
CA THR A 80 -18.68 2.54 -15.58
C THR A 80 -17.29 2.06 -15.15
N LEU A 81 -17.06 1.93 -13.85
CA LEU A 81 -15.83 1.37 -13.32
C LEU A 81 -16.02 -0.08 -12.88
N PHE A 82 -14.99 -0.89 -13.08
CA PHE A 82 -14.92 -2.30 -12.74
C PHE A 82 -13.75 -2.54 -11.80
N ASP A 83 -14.02 -2.67 -10.50
CA ASP A 83 -13.01 -3.04 -9.51
C ASP A 83 -12.81 -4.57 -9.54
N ALA A 84 -11.59 -5.02 -9.86
CA ALA A 84 -11.21 -6.43 -9.81
C ALA A 84 -10.53 -6.75 -8.48
N LYS A 85 -11.06 -7.75 -7.77
CA LYS A 85 -10.57 -8.22 -6.47
C LYS A 85 -10.44 -9.73 -6.45
N VAL A 86 -9.40 -10.26 -5.81
CA VAL A 86 -9.30 -11.69 -5.53
C VAL A 86 -10.41 -12.13 -4.55
N LYS A 87 -11.16 -13.16 -4.95
CA LYS A 87 -12.25 -13.79 -4.20
C LYS A 87 -11.70 -15.00 -3.45
N CYS A 88 -11.57 -14.86 -2.13
CA CYS A 88 -11.12 -15.93 -1.24
C CYS A 88 -11.84 -15.90 0.11
N LYS A 89 -11.87 -17.04 0.80
CA LYS A 89 -12.18 -17.12 2.23
C LYS A 89 -10.85 -17.12 2.98
N GLY A 90 -10.52 -16.04 3.68
CA GLY A 90 -9.22 -15.85 4.33
C GLY A 90 -8.22 -15.04 3.49
N PRO A 91 -6.92 -15.16 3.77
CA PRO A 91 -5.86 -14.44 3.03
C PRO A 91 -5.88 -14.70 1.53
N ASP A 92 -5.52 -13.68 0.74
CA ASP A 92 -5.34 -13.82 -0.69
C ASP A 92 -4.04 -14.56 -1.07
N ASP A 93 -3.13 -14.76 -0.10
CA ASP A 93 -1.81 -15.39 -0.28
C ASP A 93 -1.88 -16.77 -0.94
N THR A 94 -2.74 -17.66 -0.45
CA THR A 94 -2.87 -19.02 -0.98
C THR A 94 -3.35 -19.01 -2.44
N VAL A 95 -4.25 -18.09 -2.79
CA VAL A 95 -4.75 -18.01 -4.17
C VAL A 95 -3.64 -17.52 -5.09
N TYR A 96 -2.88 -16.49 -4.71
CA TYR A 96 -1.73 -16.03 -5.49
C TYR A 96 -0.60 -17.07 -5.57
N LYS A 97 -0.31 -17.80 -4.49
CA LYS A 97 0.69 -18.88 -4.49
C LYS A 97 0.37 -19.94 -5.54
N ASN A 98 -0.90 -20.32 -5.65
CA ASN A 98 -1.33 -21.42 -6.53
C ASN A 98 -1.69 -20.99 -7.96
N ASN A 99 -1.70 -19.69 -8.28
CA ASN A 99 -2.16 -19.18 -9.58
C ASN A 99 -1.16 -18.18 -10.19
N PRO A 100 -0.12 -18.64 -10.92
CA PRO A 100 0.87 -17.77 -11.56
C PRO A 100 0.26 -16.75 -12.55
N LYS A 101 -0.75 -17.15 -13.33
CA LYS A 101 -1.47 -16.24 -14.23
C LYS A 101 -2.15 -15.10 -13.45
N MET A 102 -2.69 -15.39 -12.26
CA MET A 102 -3.28 -14.37 -11.40
C MET A 102 -2.21 -13.43 -10.80
N ARG A 103 -1.03 -13.95 -10.42
CA ARG A 103 0.10 -13.10 -10.00
C ARG A 103 0.50 -12.12 -11.10
N ARG A 104 0.50 -12.59 -12.36
CA ARG A 104 0.85 -11.77 -13.53
C ARG A 104 -0.21 -10.74 -13.87
N LEU A 105 -1.49 -11.08 -13.80
CA LEU A 105 -2.57 -10.25 -14.34
C LEU A 105 -3.29 -9.39 -13.30
N ILE A 106 -3.41 -9.84 -12.05
CA ILE A 106 -4.25 -9.16 -11.03
C ILE A 106 -3.38 -8.46 -9.98
N ALA A 107 -3.25 -7.15 -10.10
CA ALA A 107 -2.66 -6.30 -9.07
C ALA A 107 -3.61 -6.09 -7.87
N ARG A 108 -3.05 -5.78 -6.70
CA ARG A 108 -3.81 -5.45 -5.48
C ARG A 108 -4.31 -4.00 -5.52
N GLY A 109 -5.28 -3.75 -6.38
CA GLY A 109 -5.76 -2.42 -6.75
C GLY A 109 -5.87 -2.34 -8.25
N THR A 110 -6.84 -3.05 -8.81
CA THR A 110 -7.07 -3.13 -10.25
C THR A 110 -8.45 -2.57 -10.55
N THR A 111 -8.52 -1.51 -11.36
CA THR A 111 -9.77 -0.88 -11.80
C THR A 111 -9.71 -0.57 -13.28
N MET A 112 -10.74 -1.00 -13.99
CA MET A 112 -10.94 -0.72 -15.41
C MET A 112 -12.08 0.28 -15.57
N ILE A 113 -12.05 1.08 -16.62
CA ILE A 113 -13.12 2.00 -17.03
C ILE A 113 -13.70 1.53 -18.36
N GLN A 114 -15.03 1.53 -18.47
CA GLN A 114 -15.74 1.64 -19.74
C GLN A 114 -16.23 3.08 -19.85
N LEU A 115 -15.67 3.83 -20.79
CA LEU A 115 -16.10 5.18 -21.12
C LEU A 115 -16.92 5.13 -22.41
N GLU A 116 -18.06 5.82 -22.39
CA GLU A 116 -18.97 5.97 -23.53
C GLU A 116 -19.24 7.45 -23.77
N GLY A 117 -19.33 7.85 -25.03
CA GLY A 117 -19.53 9.25 -25.43
C GLY A 117 -18.82 9.58 -26.74
N PRO A 118 -18.46 10.87 -26.97
CA PRO A 118 -17.70 11.30 -28.14
C PRO A 118 -16.41 10.52 -28.38
N GLU A 119 -15.72 10.14 -27.29
CA GLU A 119 -14.67 9.13 -27.27
C GLU A 119 -15.17 7.95 -26.43
N SER A 120 -14.97 6.74 -26.94
CA SER A 120 -15.38 5.51 -26.26
C SER A 120 -14.22 4.55 -26.21
N TYR A 121 -13.89 4.07 -25.02
CA TYR A 121 -12.80 3.12 -24.82
C TYR A 121 -12.99 2.29 -23.55
N PHE A 122 -12.27 1.17 -23.49
CA PHE A 122 -12.21 0.30 -22.33
C PHE A 122 -10.75 0.13 -21.91
N ASP A 123 -10.38 0.70 -20.76
CA ASP A 123 -8.97 0.83 -20.38
C ASP A 123 -8.75 0.59 -18.87
N THR A 124 -7.52 0.30 -18.48
CA THR A 124 -7.12 0.18 -17.08
C THR A 124 -6.76 1.55 -16.54
N VAL A 125 -7.48 1.99 -15.50
CA VAL A 125 -7.25 3.30 -14.87
C VAL A 125 -6.46 3.17 -13.58
N VAL A 126 -6.58 2.06 -12.86
CA VAL A 126 -5.74 1.78 -11.68
C VAL A 126 -5.16 0.38 -11.83
N TYR A 127 -3.85 0.28 -11.77
CA TYR A 127 -3.10 -0.96 -11.78
C TYR A 127 -1.96 -0.86 -10.76
N ALA A 128 -2.29 -1.07 -9.49
CA ALA A 128 -1.38 -0.87 -8.35
C ALA A 128 -0.29 -1.96 -8.28
N ASN A 129 0.31 -2.15 -7.11
CA ASN A 129 1.33 -3.19 -6.93
C ASN A 129 0.75 -4.60 -7.13
N LYS A 130 1.49 -5.42 -7.88
CA LYS A 130 1.29 -6.88 -7.86
C LYS A 130 1.49 -7.42 -6.45
N LYS A 131 0.89 -8.57 -6.18
CA LYS A 131 1.10 -9.25 -4.89
C LYS A 131 2.60 -9.55 -4.75
N PHE A 132 3.15 -9.19 -3.60
CA PHE A 132 4.43 -9.68 -3.12
C PHE A 132 4.25 -10.13 -1.66
N ILE A 133 5.18 -10.96 -1.19
CA ILE A 133 5.21 -11.52 0.16
C ILE A 133 6.62 -11.36 0.74
N GLY A 134 6.75 -11.56 2.05
CA GLY A 134 8.06 -11.62 2.71
C GLY A 134 8.53 -13.06 2.94
N GLY A 135 9.63 -13.19 3.67
CA GLY A 135 10.12 -14.48 4.15
C GLY A 135 9.31 -14.99 5.35
N VAL A 136 9.85 -16.01 6.04
CA VAL A 136 9.29 -16.47 7.30
C VAL A 136 9.31 -15.33 8.32
N GLY A 137 8.18 -15.13 8.99
CA GLY A 137 7.99 -14.07 9.98
C GLY A 137 7.36 -12.77 9.44
N ASP A 138 7.23 -12.60 8.12
CA ASP A 138 6.72 -11.36 7.53
C ASP A 138 5.24 -11.40 7.14
N GLU A 139 4.65 -12.59 7.08
CA GLU A 139 3.23 -12.78 6.86
C GLU A 139 2.46 -12.82 8.18
N ASP A 140 1.25 -12.25 8.19
CA ASP A 140 0.50 -12.07 9.44
C ASP A 140 -0.28 -13.34 9.84
N GLU A 141 -0.92 -14.00 8.86
CA GLU A 141 -1.85 -15.10 9.13
C GLU A 141 -1.23 -16.48 8.89
N THR A 142 -0.57 -16.66 7.75
CA THR A 142 0.03 -17.94 7.33
C THR A 142 1.50 -17.73 6.98
N GLN A 143 2.39 -18.36 7.74
CA GLN A 143 3.81 -18.32 7.42
C GLN A 143 4.11 -19.17 6.17
N PRO A 144 5.05 -18.72 5.32
CA PRO A 144 5.56 -19.57 4.25
C PRO A 144 6.29 -20.80 4.82
N GLU A 145 6.36 -21.87 4.03
CA GLU A 145 7.06 -23.12 4.41
C GLU A 145 8.59 -22.91 4.49
N ASN A 146 9.12 -21.92 3.78
CA ASN A 146 10.54 -21.55 3.81
C ASN A 146 10.75 -20.07 3.42
N ASP A 147 11.96 -19.57 3.66
CA ASP A 147 12.37 -18.19 3.40
C ASP A 147 12.50 -17.81 1.92
N LEU A 148 12.38 -18.76 0.99
CA LEU A 148 12.58 -18.55 -0.45
C LEU A 148 11.25 -18.42 -1.23
N ILE A 149 10.10 -18.68 -0.60
CA ILE A 149 8.79 -18.68 -1.29
C ILE A 149 8.48 -17.33 -1.94
N TRP A 150 8.99 -16.21 -1.41
CA TRP A 150 8.77 -14.89 -2.00
C TRP A 150 9.45 -14.72 -3.37
N GLN A 151 10.52 -15.47 -3.66
CA GLN A 151 11.25 -15.36 -4.92
C GLN A 151 10.39 -15.73 -6.14
N GLN A 152 9.34 -16.55 -5.97
CA GLN A 152 8.40 -16.88 -7.05
C GLN A 152 7.56 -15.69 -7.55
N TYR A 153 7.59 -14.56 -6.82
CA TYR A 153 6.94 -13.31 -7.17
C TYR A 153 7.90 -12.34 -7.89
N CYS A 154 9.18 -12.71 -8.03
CA CYS A 154 10.17 -11.93 -8.75
C CYS A 154 10.10 -12.22 -10.26
N LEU A 155 10.43 -11.21 -11.06
CA LEU A 155 10.59 -11.31 -12.52
C LEU A 155 11.90 -12.00 -12.89
N GLN A 156 12.91 -11.88 -12.03
CA GLN A 156 14.24 -12.50 -12.18
C GLN A 156 14.71 -12.99 -10.81
N PRO A 157 15.68 -13.94 -10.73
CA PRO A 157 16.28 -14.34 -9.47
C PRO A 157 16.87 -13.13 -8.73
N PRO A 158 16.63 -12.97 -7.41
CA PRO A 158 17.10 -11.80 -6.66
C PRO A 158 18.62 -11.69 -6.59
N GLU A 159 19.37 -12.76 -6.85
CA GLU A 159 20.83 -12.79 -6.93
C GLU A 159 21.38 -11.97 -8.11
N VAL A 160 20.54 -11.67 -9.11
CA VAL A 160 20.87 -10.78 -10.24
C VAL A 160 20.90 -9.31 -9.80
N ALA A 161 20.26 -8.97 -8.68
CA ALA A 161 20.21 -7.60 -8.18
C ALA A 161 21.61 -7.09 -7.81
N LYS A 162 21.90 -5.84 -8.14
CA LYS A 162 23.12 -5.14 -7.68
C LYS A 162 22.85 -4.28 -6.47
N GLU A 163 21.69 -3.65 -6.47
CA GLU A 163 21.28 -2.69 -5.46
C GLU A 163 19.90 -3.07 -4.96
N VAL A 164 19.66 -2.74 -3.70
CA VAL A 164 18.35 -2.88 -3.08
C VAL A 164 17.97 -1.52 -2.53
N VAL A 165 16.84 -0.99 -2.98
CA VAL A 165 16.25 0.22 -2.39
C VAL A 165 15.40 -0.24 -1.20
N CYS A 166 15.79 0.18 -0.01
CA CYS A 166 15.12 -0.16 1.23
C CYS A 166 14.24 1.03 1.63
N MET A 167 12.93 0.85 1.57
CA MET A 167 11.95 1.90 1.88
C MET A 167 11.28 1.65 3.21
N THR A 168 11.06 2.70 3.99
CA THR A 168 10.28 2.59 5.24
C THR A 168 8.91 2.02 4.92
N LYS A 169 8.53 0.92 5.58
CA LYS A 169 7.18 0.38 5.48
C LYS A 169 6.26 1.22 6.34
N LEU A 170 5.56 2.15 5.70
CA LEU A 170 4.54 2.98 6.33
C LEU A 170 3.41 2.11 6.89
N ASN A 171 2.84 2.53 8.02
CA ASN A 171 1.86 1.75 8.77
C ASN A 171 0.45 2.33 8.65
N GLY A 172 -0.14 2.25 7.46
CA GLY A 172 -1.46 2.79 7.16
C GLY A 172 -2.34 1.83 6.37
N GLU A 173 -3.14 2.39 5.47
CA GLU A 173 -3.93 1.62 4.52
C GLU A 173 -3.47 1.92 3.09
N ALA A 174 -3.56 0.92 2.21
CA ALA A 174 -3.21 1.09 0.81
C ALA A 174 -4.16 2.10 0.14
N ALA A 175 -3.56 3.06 -0.56
CA ALA A 175 -4.23 4.12 -1.30
C ALA A 175 -3.64 4.22 -2.71
N HIS A 176 -4.49 4.50 -3.69
CA HIS A 176 -4.06 4.62 -5.08
C HIS A 176 -4.63 5.88 -5.70
N PHE A 177 -3.88 6.46 -6.63
CA PHE A 177 -4.47 7.37 -7.60
C PHE A 177 -3.80 7.31 -8.96
N SER A 178 -4.54 7.68 -9.99
CA SER A 178 -4.06 7.96 -11.33
C SER A 178 -4.91 9.08 -11.93
N GLY A 179 -4.66 9.46 -13.18
CA GLY A 179 -5.58 10.38 -13.84
C GLY A 179 -5.45 10.44 -15.35
N ARG A 180 -6.50 10.97 -15.99
CA ARG A 180 -6.63 11.09 -17.44
C ARG A 180 -7.33 12.39 -17.80
N TYR A 181 -6.96 12.99 -18.93
CA TYR A 181 -7.80 13.99 -19.57
C TYR A 181 -8.93 13.29 -20.35
N ILE A 182 -10.17 13.71 -20.13
CA ILE A 182 -11.38 13.23 -20.81
C ILE A 182 -12.22 14.47 -21.14
N GLY A 183 -12.57 14.66 -22.42
CA GLY A 183 -13.32 15.85 -22.85
C GLY A 183 -12.73 17.19 -22.36
N GLY A 184 -11.41 17.38 -22.46
CA GLY A 184 -10.71 18.61 -22.08
C GLY A 184 -10.67 18.90 -20.57
N LYS A 185 -10.87 17.89 -19.72
CA LYS A 185 -10.78 18.04 -18.25
C LYS A 185 -10.00 16.88 -17.66
N PHE A 186 -9.20 17.16 -16.64
CA PHE A 186 -8.48 16.13 -15.90
C PHE A 186 -9.36 15.47 -14.86
N TYR A 187 -9.37 14.14 -14.85
CA TYR A 187 -10.06 13.30 -13.88
C TYR A 187 -9.07 12.48 -13.10
N ILE A 188 -9.33 12.35 -11.81
CA ILE A 188 -8.58 11.55 -10.86
C ILE A 188 -9.35 10.25 -10.63
N PHE A 189 -8.67 9.12 -10.81
CA PHE A 189 -9.15 7.82 -10.37
C PHE A 189 -8.45 7.50 -9.07
N THR A 190 -9.18 7.37 -7.95
CA THR A 190 -8.54 7.20 -6.64
C THR A 190 -9.35 6.34 -5.70
N GLY A 191 -8.69 5.68 -4.76
CA GLY A 191 -9.36 4.94 -3.70
C GLY A 191 -8.45 3.98 -2.96
N SER A 192 -9.09 3.02 -2.30
CA SER A 192 -8.44 2.02 -1.45
C SER A 192 -8.05 0.76 -2.24
N LYS A 193 -7.44 -0.24 -1.57
CA LYS A 193 -7.07 -1.54 -2.17
C LYS A 193 -8.09 -2.15 -3.15
N ASN A 194 -9.39 -2.08 -2.87
CA ASN A 194 -10.40 -2.81 -3.65
C ASN A 194 -11.58 -1.94 -4.13
N THR A 195 -11.52 -0.63 -3.94
CA THR A 195 -12.64 0.26 -4.27
C THR A 195 -12.11 1.62 -4.62
N HIS A 196 -12.38 2.05 -5.85
CA HIS A 196 -11.93 3.31 -6.41
C HIS A 196 -13.13 4.14 -6.89
N MET A 197 -12.91 5.45 -7.06
CA MET A 197 -13.85 6.44 -7.57
C MET A 197 -13.21 7.27 -8.67
N MET A 198 -14.04 7.93 -9.48
CA MET A 198 -13.62 8.91 -10.47
C MET A 198 -14.13 10.28 -10.05
N ILE A 199 -13.24 11.26 -9.91
CA ILE A 199 -13.58 12.61 -9.43
C ILE A 199 -12.72 13.64 -10.17
N LYS A 200 -13.17 14.90 -10.20
CA LYS A 200 -12.37 16.06 -10.62
C LYS A 200 -11.90 16.89 -9.44
N LYS A 201 -12.72 16.94 -8.39
CA LYS A 201 -12.54 17.81 -7.23
C LYS A 201 -13.08 17.17 -5.96
N LYS A 202 -12.63 17.68 -4.82
CA LYS A 202 -12.90 17.10 -3.50
C LYS A 202 -14.39 16.97 -3.17
N GLU A 203 -15.23 17.92 -3.59
CA GLU A 203 -16.66 17.92 -3.26
C GLU A 203 -17.41 16.76 -3.92
N GLU A 204 -16.90 16.23 -5.04
CA GLU A 204 -17.53 15.13 -5.77
C GLU A 204 -17.37 13.78 -5.05
N VAL A 205 -16.48 13.69 -4.05
CA VAL A 205 -16.32 12.48 -3.22
C VAL A 205 -17.61 12.13 -2.48
N ASP A 206 -18.40 13.14 -2.07
CA ASP A 206 -19.61 12.93 -1.29
C ASP A 206 -20.79 12.41 -2.13
N LEU A 207 -20.65 12.40 -3.47
CA LEU A 207 -21.60 11.74 -4.39
C LEU A 207 -21.58 10.21 -4.25
N TYR A 208 -20.50 9.66 -3.70
CA TYR A 208 -20.31 8.23 -3.48
C TYR A 208 -20.78 7.82 -2.09
N SER A 209 -22.09 7.86 -1.84
CA SER A 209 -22.68 7.68 -0.50
C SER A 209 -22.65 6.25 0.04
N ASP A 210 -22.60 5.24 -0.84
CA ASP A 210 -22.59 3.82 -0.45
C ASP A 210 -21.45 3.49 0.53
N SER A 211 -21.79 2.72 1.56
CA SER A 211 -20.89 2.16 2.58
C SER A 211 -19.61 1.54 2.02
N ARG A 212 -19.62 0.95 0.82
CA ARG A 212 -18.45 0.36 0.17
C ARG A 212 -17.33 1.38 -0.06
N PHE A 213 -17.68 2.66 -0.24
CA PHE A 213 -16.74 3.73 -0.49
C PHE A 213 -16.18 4.36 0.79
N SER A 214 -16.58 3.89 1.99
CA SER A 214 -16.16 4.48 3.28
C SER A 214 -14.65 4.79 3.36
N VAL A 215 -13.79 3.79 3.16
CA VAL A 215 -12.33 3.97 3.15
C VAL A 215 -11.86 4.75 1.91
N ALA A 216 -12.45 4.45 0.74
CA ALA A 216 -12.07 5.10 -0.51
C ALA A 216 -12.35 6.62 -0.50
N ARG A 217 -13.38 7.09 0.19
CA ARG A 217 -13.68 8.52 0.37
C ARG A 217 -12.63 9.22 1.21
N THR A 218 -12.15 8.59 2.28
CA THR A 218 -11.05 9.14 3.09
C THR A 218 -9.78 9.26 2.26
N VAL A 219 -9.45 8.23 1.47
CA VAL A 219 -8.33 8.27 0.53
C VAL A 219 -8.49 9.39 -0.49
N ALA A 220 -9.65 9.48 -1.15
CA ALA A 220 -9.91 10.46 -2.19
C ALA A 220 -9.79 11.90 -1.68
N LYS A 221 -10.30 12.19 -0.47
CA LYS A 221 -10.16 13.50 0.17
C LYS A 221 -8.70 13.84 0.45
N ALA A 222 -7.92 12.90 1.00
CA ALA A 222 -6.49 13.11 1.26
C ALA A 222 -5.69 13.31 -0.04
N VAL A 223 -6.02 12.58 -1.11
CA VAL A 223 -5.41 12.75 -2.44
C VAL A 223 -5.74 14.13 -3.01
N CYS A 224 -7.00 14.55 -2.99
CA CYS A 224 -7.39 15.89 -3.46
C CYS A 224 -6.65 16.99 -2.70
N GLU A 225 -6.59 16.91 -1.37
CA GLU A 225 -5.86 17.90 -0.55
C GLU A 225 -4.38 17.96 -0.92
N ALA A 226 -3.71 16.81 -1.04
CA ALA A 226 -2.30 16.77 -1.40
C ALA A 226 -2.02 17.31 -2.81
N LEU A 227 -2.93 17.08 -3.76
CA LEU A 227 -2.84 17.66 -5.11
C LEU A 227 -3.18 19.16 -5.11
N GLU A 228 -4.09 19.63 -4.26
CA GLU A 228 -4.46 21.05 -4.13
C GLU A 228 -3.35 21.89 -3.49
N GLU A 229 -2.59 21.31 -2.56
CA GLU A 229 -1.42 21.93 -1.92
C GLU A 229 -0.21 22.07 -2.87
N MET A 230 -0.23 21.46 -4.05
CA MET A 230 0.82 21.63 -5.06
C MET A 230 0.76 22.97 -5.78
N ASP A 231 1.93 23.48 -6.15
CA ASP A 231 2.03 24.56 -7.13
C ASP A 231 1.29 24.19 -8.45
N PRO A 232 0.50 25.10 -9.04
CA PRO A 232 -0.28 24.79 -10.24
C PRO A 232 0.55 24.24 -11.41
N SER A 233 1.78 24.73 -11.63
CA SER A 233 2.64 24.25 -12.71
C SER A 233 3.12 22.82 -12.46
N ARG A 234 3.52 22.51 -11.22
CA ARG A 234 3.92 21.15 -10.80
C ARG A 234 2.79 20.16 -10.90
N ARG A 235 1.59 20.58 -10.47
CA ARG A 235 0.37 19.79 -10.62
C ARG A 235 0.09 19.50 -12.09
N HIS A 236 0.30 20.47 -12.98
CA HIS A 236 0.11 20.27 -14.42
C HIS A 236 1.07 19.24 -15.01
N TRP A 237 2.34 19.30 -14.61
CA TRP A 237 3.36 18.32 -15.00
C TRP A 237 2.99 16.91 -14.52
N LEU A 238 2.57 16.77 -13.26
CA LEU A 238 2.12 15.49 -12.71
C LEU A 238 0.87 14.96 -13.44
N PHE A 239 -0.11 15.82 -13.73
CA PHE A 239 -1.33 15.42 -14.43
C PHE A 239 -1.03 14.96 -15.86
N SER A 240 -0.17 15.68 -16.57
CA SER A 240 0.26 15.31 -17.93
C SER A 240 1.07 14.01 -17.90
N PHE A 241 1.96 13.85 -16.91
CA PHE A 241 2.70 12.60 -16.70
C PHE A 241 1.77 11.40 -16.48
N LEU A 242 0.80 11.51 -15.58
CA LEU A 242 -0.16 10.43 -15.29
C LEU A 242 -1.03 10.09 -16.50
N HIS A 243 -1.38 11.10 -17.31
CA HIS A 243 -2.14 10.91 -18.53
C HIS A 243 -1.34 10.13 -19.59
N HIS A 244 -0.12 10.57 -19.89
CA HIS A 244 0.72 9.98 -20.95
C HIS A 244 1.24 8.60 -20.61
N THR A 245 1.71 8.40 -19.37
CA THR A 245 2.29 7.12 -18.94
C THR A 245 1.24 6.10 -18.53
N LYS A 246 0.01 6.55 -18.29
CA LYS A 246 -1.08 5.78 -17.71
C LYS A 246 -0.75 5.10 -16.37
N CYS A 247 0.35 5.48 -15.72
CA CYS A 247 0.80 4.89 -14.47
C CYS A 247 -0.19 5.10 -13.32
N THR A 248 -0.05 4.26 -12.30
CA THR A 248 -0.76 4.40 -11.02
C THR A 248 0.22 4.82 -9.95
N ALA A 249 -0.09 5.89 -9.23
CA ALA A 249 0.57 6.24 -7.97
C ALA A 249 0.06 5.30 -6.88
N VAL A 250 0.97 4.50 -6.31
CA VAL A 250 0.73 3.69 -5.12
C VAL A 250 1.18 4.47 -3.90
N CYS A 251 0.30 4.59 -2.93
CA CYS A 251 0.47 5.37 -1.72
C CYS A 251 0.04 4.56 -0.48
N GLU A 252 0.47 5.03 0.68
CA GLU A 252 -0.12 4.66 1.98
C GLU A 252 -0.86 5.88 2.53
N ILE A 253 -2.09 5.68 3.02
CA ILE A 253 -2.78 6.71 3.81
C ILE A 253 -2.55 6.45 5.30
N LEU A 254 -2.00 7.44 5.99
CA LEU A 254 -1.82 7.45 7.44
C LEU A 254 -3.03 8.12 8.08
N GLN A 255 -3.72 7.46 9.01
CA GLN A 255 -4.97 7.95 9.60
C GLN A 255 -4.86 8.04 11.13
N PRO A 256 -4.85 9.24 11.73
CA PRO A 256 -4.77 9.38 13.19
C PRO A 256 -5.97 8.79 13.94
N ASP A 257 -7.15 8.73 13.32
CA ASP A 257 -8.36 8.19 13.95
C ASP A 257 -8.58 6.69 13.71
N TYR A 258 -7.78 6.07 12.84
CA TYR A 258 -7.86 4.65 12.50
C TYR A 258 -6.45 4.07 12.37
N GLN A 259 -5.77 3.97 13.50
CA GLN A 259 -4.36 3.60 13.56
C GLN A 259 -4.17 2.09 13.58
N HIS A 260 -3.04 1.64 13.04
CA HIS A 260 -2.65 0.24 13.08
C HIS A 260 -1.89 -0.09 14.37
N ILE A 261 -0.56 0.01 14.37
CA ILE A 261 0.33 -0.35 15.49
C ILE A 261 1.32 0.78 15.77
N VAL A 262 1.81 1.44 14.73
CA VAL A 262 2.60 2.66 14.89
C VAL A 262 1.65 3.78 15.27
N GLU A 263 2.09 4.60 16.22
CA GLU A 263 1.31 5.69 16.75
C GLU A 263 1.38 6.91 15.83
N LEU A 264 0.21 7.47 15.50
CA LEU A 264 0.02 8.51 14.49
C LEU A 264 -0.71 9.75 15.03
N SER A 265 -0.89 9.91 16.35
CA SER A 265 -1.63 11.07 16.90
C SER A 265 -0.84 12.38 16.83
N TYR A 266 0.39 12.35 16.33
CA TYR A 266 1.09 13.57 15.90
C TYR A 266 0.50 14.18 14.61
N LEU A 267 -0.35 13.43 13.89
CA LEU A 267 -1.06 13.91 12.71
C LEU A 267 -2.40 14.52 13.11
N GLU A 268 -2.70 15.71 12.56
CA GLU A 268 -3.98 16.39 12.77
C GLU A 268 -5.09 15.88 11.83
N LYS A 269 -4.70 15.36 10.66
CA LYS A 269 -5.60 14.88 9.61
C LYS A 269 -5.00 13.66 8.89
N PRO A 270 -5.80 12.87 8.15
CA PRO A 270 -5.25 11.83 7.28
C PRO A 270 -4.23 12.37 6.28
N GLU A 271 -3.11 11.68 6.10
CA GLU A 271 -2.05 12.09 5.18
C GLU A 271 -1.75 11.00 4.15
N ILE A 272 -1.71 11.40 2.87
CA ILE A 272 -1.29 10.53 1.78
C ILE A 272 0.23 10.56 1.65
N ASN A 273 0.84 9.38 1.60
CA ASN A 273 2.28 9.23 1.45
C ASN A 273 2.57 8.34 0.24
N PHE A 274 3.25 8.90 -0.76
CA PHE A 274 3.60 8.19 -1.97
C PHE A 274 4.67 7.11 -1.72
N ILE A 275 4.53 5.98 -2.42
CA ILE A 275 5.46 4.85 -2.37
C ILE A 275 6.12 4.68 -3.74
N ALA A 276 5.35 4.41 -4.79
CA ALA A 276 5.90 4.11 -6.11
C ALA A 276 4.88 4.37 -7.21
N PHE A 277 5.38 4.56 -8.44
CA PHE A 277 4.54 4.40 -9.62
C PHE A 277 4.59 2.95 -10.10
N THR A 278 3.44 2.42 -10.50
CA THR A 278 3.32 1.12 -11.17
C THR A 278 2.92 1.30 -12.62
N PRO A 279 3.41 0.44 -13.53
CA PRO A 279 3.05 0.51 -14.94
C PRO A 279 1.55 0.22 -15.11
N THR A 280 0.98 0.67 -16.23
CA THR A 280 -0.36 0.19 -16.64
C THR A 280 -0.30 -1.28 -17.05
N ALA A 281 -1.46 -1.94 -17.16
CA ALA A 281 -1.55 -3.25 -17.78
C ALA A 281 -1.03 -3.19 -19.22
N SER A 282 -0.23 -4.18 -19.63
CA SER A 282 0.33 -4.34 -20.98
C SER A 282 0.41 -5.83 -21.34
N GLN A 283 0.43 -6.12 -22.64
CA GLN A 283 0.64 -7.46 -23.20
C GLN A 283 2.13 -7.81 -23.38
N SER A 284 2.98 -6.78 -23.39
CA SER A 284 4.42 -6.92 -23.48
C SER A 284 4.99 -7.65 -22.27
N GLN A 285 6.17 -8.26 -22.45
CA GLN A 285 6.89 -8.89 -21.35
C GLN A 285 7.19 -7.85 -20.26
N GLU A 286 6.78 -8.15 -19.03
CA GLU A 286 7.05 -7.28 -17.90
C GLU A 286 8.53 -7.34 -17.53
N LEU A 287 9.21 -6.19 -17.65
CA LEU A 287 10.62 -6.05 -17.30
C LEU A 287 10.83 -5.55 -15.86
N SER A 288 9.87 -4.80 -15.32
CA SER A 288 9.95 -4.16 -14.00
C SER A 288 8.60 -4.18 -13.29
N LEU A 289 8.61 -4.43 -11.98
CA LEU A 289 7.43 -4.40 -11.11
C LEU A 289 6.98 -2.96 -10.75
N THR A 290 7.85 -1.98 -10.94
CA THR A 290 7.55 -0.54 -10.79
C THR A 290 7.76 0.17 -12.12
N ALA A 291 7.06 1.28 -12.34
CA ALA A 291 7.14 2.05 -13.57
C ALA A 291 8.55 2.64 -13.78
N LEU A 292 9.09 3.25 -12.71
CA LEU A 292 10.44 3.83 -12.66
C LEU A 292 11.22 3.20 -11.48
N PRO A 293 12.55 3.35 -11.43
CA PRO A 293 13.35 2.93 -10.28
C PRO A 293 12.81 3.59 -8.98
N PRO A 294 12.63 2.84 -7.87
CA PRO A 294 11.90 3.32 -6.69
C PRO A 294 12.48 4.59 -6.05
N HIS A 295 13.80 4.68 -5.90
CA HIS A 295 14.44 5.88 -5.34
C HIS A 295 14.21 7.12 -6.21
N HIS A 296 14.28 6.97 -7.54
CA HIS A 296 13.96 8.04 -8.48
C HIS A 296 12.47 8.44 -8.46
N ASN A 297 11.55 7.49 -8.24
CA ASN A 297 10.13 7.82 -8.02
C ASN A 297 9.98 8.76 -6.81
N LEU A 298 10.61 8.41 -5.69
CA LEU A 298 10.50 9.15 -4.44
C LEU A 298 11.10 10.55 -4.57
N ASP A 299 12.26 10.67 -5.22
CA ASP A 299 12.91 11.95 -5.47
C ASP A 299 12.09 12.87 -6.37
N LEU A 300 11.56 12.33 -7.48
CA LEU A 300 10.68 13.07 -8.38
C LEU A 300 9.45 13.59 -7.63
N ILE A 301 8.82 12.74 -6.83
CA ILE A 301 7.58 13.06 -6.12
C ILE A 301 7.83 14.04 -4.97
N ARG A 302 8.95 13.91 -4.26
CA ARG A 302 9.39 14.89 -3.27
C ARG A 302 9.63 16.25 -3.91
N ALA A 303 10.24 16.28 -5.09
CA ALA A 303 10.45 17.51 -5.84
C ALA A 303 9.13 18.15 -6.31
N LEU A 304 8.09 17.34 -6.57
CA LEU A 304 6.73 17.79 -6.84
C LEU A 304 5.94 18.24 -5.59
N ASN A 305 6.56 18.23 -4.40
CA ASN A 305 5.98 18.62 -3.11
C ASN A 305 4.92 17.65 -2.56
N LEU A 306 5.04 16.36 -2.85
CA LEU A 306 4.28 15.30 -2.17
C LEU A 306 5.11 14.65 -1.08
N LYS A 307 4.43 14.25 0.00
CA LYS A 307 5.02 13.38 1.02
C LYS A 307 5.25 11.98 0.43
N CYS A 308 6.36 11.38 0.78
CA CYS A 308 6.74 10.04 0.33
C CYS A 308 7.53 9.30 1.41
N ALA A 309 7.65 7.98 1.28
CA ALA A 309 8.44 7.18 2.21
C ALA A 309 9.94 7.54 2.13
N ASP A 310 10.62 7.48 3.28
CA ASP A 310 12.08 7.55 3.33
C ASP A 310 12.70 6.26 2.78
N TYR A 311 13.90 6.39 2.20
CA TYR A 311 14.62 5.25 1.66
C TYR A 311 16.13 5.33 1.89
N THR A 312 16.77 4.17 1.83
CA THR A 312 18.22 3.99 1.70
C THR A 312 18.51 3.05 0.54
N ILE A 313 19.76 3.03 0.06
CA ILE A 313 20.21 2.11 -0.97
C ILE A 313 21.37 1.30 -0.39
N ILE A 314 21.28 -0.03 -0.49
CA ILE A 314 22.33 -0.94 -0.06
C ILE A 314 22.78 -1.82 -1.23
N ASN A 315 24.00 -2.35 -1.13
CA ASN A 315 24.43 -3.41 -2.03
C ASN A 315 23.64 -4.69 -1.73
N SER A 316 23.31 -5.47 -2.77
CA SER A 316 22.58 -6.74 -2.60
C SER A 316 23.32 -7.75 -1.71
N SER A 317 24.65 -7.68 -1.62
CA SER A 317 25.44 -8.53 -0.71
C SER A 317 25.16 -8.27 0.78
N ASN A 318 24.66 -7.08 1.13
CA ASN A 318 24.41 -6.69 2.53
C ASN A 318 22.98 -6.97 2.99
N ILE A 319 22.14 -7.60 2.16
CA ILE A 319 20.70 -7.74 2.41
C ILE A 319 20.38 -8.51 3.69
N LEU A 320 21.15 -9.55 4.03
CA LEU A 320 20.90 -10.36 5.23
C LEU A 320 21.19 -9.57 6.49
N ALA A 321 22.36 -8.91 6.56
CA ALA A 321 22.73 -8.06 7.69
C ALA A 321 21.73 -6.91 7.89
N HIS A 322 21.37 -6.22 6.80
CA HIS A 322 20.38 -5.13 6.85
C HIS A 322 18.99 -5.64 7.29
N ARG A 323 18.57 -6.83 6.84
CA ARG A 323 17.31 -7.43 7.28
C ARG A 323 17.31 -7.66 8.79
N ASP A 324 18.40 -8.13 9.37
CA ASP A 324 18.54 -8.35 10.81
C ASP A 324 18.54 -7.02 11.58
N GLU A 325 19.17 -5.97 11.02
CA GLU A 325 19.07 -4.60 11.56
C GLU A 325 17.61 -4.10 11.56
N VAL A 326 16.87 -4.30 10.47
CA VAL A 326 15.43 -3.96 10.40
C VAL A 326 14.64 -4.71 11.46
N ARG A 327 14.91 -5.99 11.70
CA ARG A 327 14.21 -6.78 12.73
C ARG A 327 14.37 -6.18 14.13
N ALA A 328 15.53 -5.60 14.42
CA ALA A 328 15.89 -4.99 15.69
C ALA A 328 15.39 -3.54 15.87
N GLN A 329 14.85 -2.90 14.81
CA GLN A 329 14.33 -1.54 14.92
C GLN A 329 13.09 -1.46 15.84
N TYR A 330 12.87 -0.28 16.42
CA TYR A 330 11.80 0.01 17.37
C TYR A 330 10.85 1.10 16.84
N CYS A 331 9.57 1.03 17.21
CA CYS A 331 8.51 1.97 16.78
C CYS A 331 8.33 2.10 15.26
N LYS A 332 8.68 1.08 14.49
CA LYS A 332 8.50 1.03 13.05
C LYS A 332 7.85 -0.30 12.67
N GLU A 333 7.05 -0.30 11.60
CA GLU A 333 6.55 -1.56 11.06
C GLU A 333 7.67 -2.39 10.44
N GLY A 334 8.59 -1.76 9.72
CA GLY A 334 9.74 -2.39 9.08
C GLY A 334 10.10 -1.70 7.77
N GLU A 335 10.60 -2.46 6.81
CA GLU A 335 11.01 -1.96 5.48
C GLU A 335 10.50 -2.84 4.34
N VAL A 336 10.38 -2.24 3.15
CA VAL A 336 10.12 -2.91 1.88
C VAL A 336 11.37 -2.81 1.02
N PHE A 337 11.83 -3.96 0.52
CA PHE A 337 13.03 -4.11 -0.29
C PHE A 337 12.66 -4.20 -1.76
N TYR A 338 13.21 -3.29 -2.57
CA TYR A 338 13.06 -3.31 -4.03
C TYR A 338 14.39 -3.70 -4.66
N TYR A 339 14.44 -4.87 -5.27
CA TYR A 339 15.64 -5.44 -5.87
C TYR A 339 15.82 -4.91 -7.29
N LEU A 340 16.93 -4.20 -7.54
CA LEU A 340 17.23 -3.58 -8.83
C LEU A 340 18.34 -4.33 -9.57
N ASN A 341 18.10 -4.65 -10.84
CA ASN A 341 19.13 -5.19 -11.72
C ASN A 341 20.04 -4.08 -12.29
N ASN A 342 21.01 -4.44 -13.14
CA ASN A 342 21.94 -3.48 -13.76
C ASN A 342 21.26 -2.38 -14.58
N SER A 343 20.07 -2.64 -15.12
CA SER A 343 19.28 -1.71 -15.92
C SER A 343 18.40 -0.79 -15.06
N GLY A 344 18.40 -0.96 -13.74
CA GLY A 344 17.54 -0.22 -12.82
C GLY A 344 16.09 -0.73 -12.77
N GLU A 345 15.82 -1.91 -13.32
CA GLU A 345 14.48 -2.51 -13.29
C GLU A 345 14.21 -3.17 -11.94
N THR A 346 13.01 -2.96 -11.38
CA THR A 346 12.58 -3.63 -10.15
C THR A 346 12.20 -5.07 -10.47
N ILE A 347 13.14 -5.98 -10.25
CA ILE A 347 12.95 -7.41 -10.55
C ILE A 347 12.29 -8.18 -9.42
N GLY A 348 12.29 -7.64 -8.19
CA GLY A 348 11.71 -8.29 -7.03
C GLY A 348 11.32 -7.30 -5.94
N ILE A 349 10.30 -7.65 -5.17
CA ILE A 349 9.88 -6.89 -3.98
C ILE A 349 9.73 -7.86 -2.81
N ALA A 350 10.36 -7.55 -1.70
CA ALA A 350 10.19 -8.26 -0.43
C ALA A 350 9.92 -7.28 0.70
N LYS A 351 9.58 -7.78 1.89
CA LYS A 351 9.37 -6.96 3.09
C LYS A 351 10.01 -7.64 4.28
N ALA A 352 10.52 -6.86 5.23
CA ALA A 352 10.86 -7.32 6.57
C ALA A 352 10.19 -6.43 7.60
N LYS A 353 9.50 -7.04 8.57
CA LYS A 353 8.85 -6.33 9.68
C LYS A 353 9.70 -6.37 10.94
N THR A 354 9.63 -5.36 11.80
CA THR A 354 10.33 -5.40 13.09
C THR A 354 9.73 -6.48 14.00
N VAL A 355 10.53 -7.07 14.90
CA VAL A 355 10.02 -8.02 15.91
C VAL A 355 8.97 -7.34 16.81
N TRP A 356 9.25 -6.09 17.19
CA TRP A 356 8.35 -5.23 17.95
C TRP A 356 6.95 -5.13 17.30
N TYR A 357 6.91 -4.81 16.00
CA TYR A 357 5.65 -4.66 15.27
C TYR A 357 4.87 -5.96 15.19
N ILE A 358 5.55 -7.08 14.89
CA ILE A 358 4.92 -8.40 14.74
C ILE A 358 4.25 -8.82 16.04
N LEU A 359 4.94 -8.66 17.18
CA LEU A 359 4.41 -9.02 18.49
C LEU A 359 3.24 -8.13 18.91
N LEU A 360 3.34 -6.81 18.72
CA LEU A 360 2.22 -5.90 19.00
C LEU A 360 1.01 -6.13 18.09
N ARG A 361 1.24 -6.43 16.80
CA ARG A 361 0.15 -6.77 15.89
C ARG A 361 -0.58 -8.03 16.34
N ALA A 362 0.15 -9.07 16.70
CA ALA A 362 -0.41 -10.30 17.23
C ALA A 362 -1.18 -10.05 18.54
N LEU A 363 -0.63 -9.23 19.44
CA LEU A 363 -1.29 -8.82 20.68
C LEU A 363 -2.61 -8.10 20.38
N ARG A 364 -2.59 -7.05 19.54
CA ARG A 364 -3.78 -6.28 19.14
C ARG A 364 -4.88 -7.20 18.62
N GLU A 365 -4.56 -8.11 17.71
CA GLU A 365 -5.56 -9.01 17.12
C GLU A 365 -6.24 -9.89 18.17
N LYS A 366 -5.47 -10.47 19.09
CA LYS A 366 -6.01 -11.29 20.19
C LYS A 366 -6.80 -10.47 21.19
N VAL A 367 -6.33 -9.28 21.53
CA VAL A 367 -6.99 -8.36 22.46
C VAL A 367 -8.33 -7.90 21.88
N VAL A 368 -8.34 -7.41 20.64
CA VAL A 368 -9.56 -6.97 19.95
C VAL A 368 -10.58 -8.10 19.92
N TYR A 369 -10.19 -9.31 19.51
CA TYR A 369 -11.09 -10.46 19.53
C TYR A 369 -11.66 -10.74 20.92
N SER A 370 -10.81 -10.69 21.96
CA SER A 370 -11.20 -10.97 23.34
C SER A 370 -12.26 -9.98 23.85
N PHE A 371 -12.05 -8.69 23.64
CA PHE A 371 -12.90 -7.64 24.20
C PHE A 371 -14.12 -7.28 23.34
N THR A 372 -14.13 -7.65 22.06
CA THR A 372 -15.26 -7.38 21.15
C THR A 372 -16.11 -8.61 20.89
N VAL A 373 -15.52 -9.72 20.44
CA VAL A 373 -16.27 -10.91 20.02
C VAL A 373 -16.49 -11.86 21.20
N ALA A 374 -15.43 -12.23 21.92
CA ALA A 374 -15.55 -13.21 23.00
C ALA A 374 -16.41 -12.68 24.16
N LYS A 375 -16.25 -11.40 24.53
CA LYS A 375 -17.06 -10.75 25.57
C LYS A 375 -18.54 -10.67 25.20
N LYS A 376 -18.88 -10.29 23.96
CA LYS A 376 -20.28 -10.28 23.48
C LYS A 376 -20.94 -11.67 23.51
N ASN A 377 -20.15 -12.72 23.28
CA ASN A 377 -20.64 -14.09 23.30
C ASN A 377 -20.64 -14.75 24.69
N GLY A 378 -20.32 -14.02 25.77
CA GLY A 378 -20.21 -14.58 27.12
C GLY A 378 -19.04 -15.57 27.30
N LYS A 379 -18.08 -15.61 26.37
CA LYS A 379 -16.93 -16.54 26.35
C LYS A 379 -15.62 -15.87 26.78
N PHE A 380 -15.72 -14.79 27.53
CA PHE A 380 -14.57 -14.05 28.03
C PHE A 380 -14.12 -14.63 29.36
N ASP A 381 -12.93 -15.21 29.35
CA ASP A 381 -12.17 -15.60 30.53
C ASP A 381 -10.75 -15.06 30.37
N LEU A 382 -10.32 -14.23 31.32
CA LEU A 382 -9.07 -13.49 31.20
C LEU A 382 -7.87 -14.42 31.07
N THR A 383 -7.83 -15.48 31.87
CA THR A 383 -6.74 -16.48 31.88
C THR A 383 -6.63 -17.19 30.53
N THR A 384 -7.74 -17.70 30.01
CA THR A 384 -7.81 -18.38 28.71
C THR A 384 -7.36 -17.46 27.58
N ARG A 385 -7.77 -16.18 27.61
CA ARG A 385 -7.41 -15.21 26.56
C ARG A 385 -5.95 -14.80 26.61
N THR A 386 -5.38 -14.62 27.80
CA THR A 386 -3.94 -14.40 27.99
C THR A 386 -3.12 -15.59 27.48
N ASN A 387 -3.54 -16.82 27.79
CA ASN A 387 -2.86 -18.03 27.29
C ASN A 387 -2.89 -18.14 25.75
N ALA A 388 -3.95 -17.65 25.10
CA ALA A 388 -4.01 -17.60 23.63
C ALA A 388 -3.01 -16.61 23.03
N ILE A 389 -2.69 -15.51 23.73
CA ILE A 389 -1.61 -14.59 23.34
C ILE A 389 -0.26 -15.28 23.52
N PHE A 390 -0.04 -15.95 24.65
CA PHE A 390 1.23 -16.64 24.93
C PHE A 390 1.53 -17.73 23.90
N LYS A 391 0.51 -18.52 23.53
CA LYS A 391 0.62 -19.50 22.46
C LYS A 391 1.07 -18.84 21.16
N ARG A 392 0.46 -17.70 20.79
CA ARG A 392 0.83 -16.96 19.58
C ARG A 392 2.26 -16.42 19.65
N PHE A 393 2.71 -15.92 20.79
CA PHE A 393 4.09 -15.45 20.94
C PHE A 393 5.11 -16.59 20.83
N ASN A 394 4.80 -17.79 21.36
CA ASN A 394 5.64 -18.97 21.15
C ASN A 394 5.74 -19.35 19.66
N GLU A 395 4.62 -19.31 18.93
CA GLU A 395 4.62 -19.53 17.47
C GLU A 395 5.55 -18.53 16.77
N ILE A 396 5.43 -17.24 17.08
CA ILE A 396 6.25 -16.17 16.48
C ILE A 396 7.74 -16.34 16.84
N ARG A 397 8.06 -16.67 18.09
CA ARG A 397 9.45 -16.96 18.51
C ARG A 397 10.05 -18.09 17.70
N ASN A 398 9.30 -19.14 17.40
CA ASN A 398 9.80 -20.27 16.61
C ASN A 398 10.12 -19.89 15.16
N TRP A 399 9.48 -18.84 14.63
CA TRP A 399 9.71 -18.35 13.27
C TRP A 399 10.82 -17.31 13.18
N LEU A 400 10.92 -16.44 14.18
CA LEU A 400 11.86 -15.32 14.19
C LEU A 400 13.13 -15.60 15.00
N HIS A 401 13.17 -16.70 15.74
CA HIS A 401 14.34 -17.17 16.50
C HIS A 401 14.91 -16.18 17.54
N PHE A 402 14.09 -15.26 18.06
CA PHE A 402 14.51 -14.38 19.17
C PHE A 402 14.59 -15.12 20.51
N SER A 403 15.29 -14.52 21.48
CA SER A 403 15.64 -15.19 22.74
C SER A 403 14.45 -15.54 23.64
N ASP A 404 14.58 -16.58 24.47
CA ASP A 404 13.54 -16.97 25.45
C ASP A 404 13.32 -15.89 26.52
N SER A 405 14.38 -15.14 26.84
CA SER A 405 14.29 -13.96 27.72
C SER A 405 13.39 -12.88 27.10
N CYS A 406 13.60 -12.55 25.82
CA CYS A 406 12.74 -11.63 25.08
C CYS A 406 11.29 -12.12 25.07
N LEU A 407 11.06 -13.40 24.76
CA LEU A 407 9.73 -14.01 24.77
C LEU A 407 9.03 -13.88 26.12
N GLN A 408 9.75 -14.12 27.22
CA GLN A 408 9.18 -14.03 28.56
C GLN A 408 8.80 -12.59 28.92
N GLN A 409 9.67 -11.61 28.63
CA GLN A 409 9.37 -10.19 28.84
C GLN A 409 8.10 -9.75 28.08
N TRP A 410 7.95 -10.17 26.82
CA TRP A 410 6.73 -9.87 26.04
C TRP A 410 5.48 -10.53 26.62
N LYS A 411 5.58 -11.77 27.13
CA LYS A 411 4.45 -12.44 27.81
C LYS A 411 4.04 -11.70 29.08
N ASP A 412 4.99 -11.28 29.89
CA ASP A 412 4.72 -10.55 31.13
C ASP A 412 4.07 -9.19 30.84
N LEU A 413 4.55 -8.49 29.82
CA LEU A 413 3.97 -7.24 29.35
C LEU A 413 2.54 -7.43 28.82
N ALA A 414 2.31 -8.44 27.98
CA ALA A 414 0.99 -8.75 27.44
C ALA A 414 -0.03 -9.15 28.52
N LYS A 415 0.40 -9.92 29.53
CA LYS A 415 -0.45 -10.28 30.68
C LYS A 415 -0.84 -9.03 31.48
N SER A 416 0.12 -8.16 31.76
CA SER A 416 -0.10 -6.90 32.48
C SER A 416 -1.06 -5.99 31.70
N PHE A 417 -0.88 -5.88 30.38
CA PHE A 417 -1.79 -5.14 29.52
C PHE A 417 -3.20 -5.71 29.52
N MET A 418 -3.37 -7.04 29.44
CA MET A 418 -4.69 -7.68 29.49
C MET A 418 -5.43 -7.40 30.81
N LEU A 419 -4.71 -7.43 31.94
CA LEU A 419 -5.26 -7.09 33.26
C LEU A 419 -5.68 -5.62 33.34
N TRP A 420 -4.79 -4.71 32.94
CA TRP A 420 -5.03 -3.28 32.90
C TRP A 420 -6.24 -2.94 32.00
N LEU A 421 -6.27 -3.48 30.79
CA LEU A 421 -7.33 -3.24 29.82
C LEU A 421 -8.69 -3.77 30.29
N ASN A 422 -8.69 -4.91 31.00
CA ASN A 422 -9.90 -5.44 31.62
C ASN A 422 -10.46 -4.49 32.68
N ASN A 423 -9.61 -3.86 33.48
CA ASN A 423 -10.01 -2.85 34.45
C ASN A 423 -10.55 -1.58 33.78
N GLU A 424 -9.86 -1.06 32.76
CA GLU A 424 -10.32 0.11 31.99
C GLU A 424 -11.69 -0.11 31.33
N CYS A 425 -11.90 -1.29 30.75
CA CYS A 425 -13.18 -1.63 30.14
C CYS A 425 -14.29 -1.87 31.17
N SER A 426 -13.98 -2.46 32.33
CA SER A 426 -14.99 -2.76 33.35
C SER A 426 -15.40 -1.53 34.16
N SER A 427 -14.51 -0.56 34.30
CA SER A 427 -14.78 0.75 34.91
C SER A 427 -15.45 1.75 33.97
N GLY A 428 -15.61 1.41 32.68
CA GLY A 428 -16.23 2.28 31.68
C GLY A 428 -15.33 3.40 31.14
N ARG A 429 -14.07 3.48 31.58
CA ARG A 429 -13.08 4.46 31.08
C ARG A 429 -12.68 4.22 29.63
N LEU A 430 -12.74 2.96 29.18
CA LEU A 430 -12.47 2.58 27.80
C LEU A 430 -13.60 1.74 27.20
N GLN A 431 -14.06 2.13 26.02
CA GLN A 431 -15.03 1.35 25.27
C GLN A 431 -14.35 0.31 24.36
N SER A 432 -14.84 -0.93 24.35
CA SER A 432 -14.16 -2.03 23.63
C SER A 432 -14.11 -1.85 22.11
N GLN A 433 -15.08 -1.15 21.52
CA GLN A 433 -15.06 -0.80 20.09
C GLN A 433 -13.89 0.11 19.70
N ASN A 434 -13.33 0.87 20.65
CA ASN A 434 -12.24 1.80 20.39
C ASN A 434 -10.86 1.14 20.44
N ILE A 435 -10.78 -0.11 20.92
CA ILE A 435 -9.50 -0.83 21.07
C ILE A 435 -8.78 -0.96 19.73
N ARG A 436 -9.49 -1.34 18.66
CA ARG A 436 -8.87 -1.51 17.34
C ARG A 436 -8.36 -0.18 16.74
N PRO A 437 -9.21 0.84 16.54
CA PRO A 437 -8.79 2.07 15.86
C PRO A 437 -7.79 2.91 16.67
N ARG A 438 -7.73 2.74 17.99
CA ARG A 438 -6.87 3.51 18.89
C ARG A 438 -5.83 2.65 19.62
N PHE A 439 -5.55 1.44 19.13
CA PHE A 439 -4.64 0.50 19.78
C PHE A 439 -3.30 1.11 20.22
N PRO A 440 -2.52 1.80 19.35
CA PRO A 440 -1.24 2.39 19.76
C PRO A 440 -1.35 3.43 20.87
N VAL A 441 -2.41 4.24 20.87
CA VAL A 441 -2.65 5.25 21.91
C VAL A 441 -2.97 4.59 23.25
N ILE A 442 -3.81 3.54 23.21
CA ILE A 442 -4.15 2.75 24.40
C ILE A 442 -2.93 2.01 24.93
N TRP A 443 -2.09 1.47 24.05
CA TRP A 443 -0.84 0.79 24.39
C TRP A 443 0.15 1.76 25.06
N ARG A 444 0.36 2.95 24.48
CA ARG A 444 1.21 3.99 25.09
C ARG A 444 0.71 4.37 26.48
N ASN A 445 -0.59 4.64 26.63
CA ASN A 445 -1.17 4.99 27.93
C ASN A 445 -0.98 3.89 28.98
N PHE A 446 -1.07 2.61 28.58
CA PHE A 446 -0.73 1.50 29.45
C PHE A 446 0.73 1.57 29.90
N LEU A 447 1.68 1.68 28.97
CA LEU A 447 3.11 1.76 29.28
C LEU A 447 3.42 2.91 30.24
N ASP A 448 2.84 4.08 30.00
CA ASP A 448 3.01 5.27 30.83
C ASP A 448 2.42 5.07 32.24
N THR A 449 1.21 4.52 32.33
CA THR A 449 0.50 4.31 33.61
C THR A 449 1.17 3.24 34.48
N THR A 450 1.76 2.22 33.88
CA THR A 450 2.39 1.10 34.60
C THR A 450 3.90 1.19 34.64
N GLU A 451 4.48 2.34 34.24
CA GLU A 451 5.93 2.58 34.16
C GLU A 451 6.67 1.43 33.45
N SER A 452 6.04 0.88 32.41
CA SER A 452 6.51 -0.29 31.67
C SER A 452 7.17 0.11 30.36
N ASN A 453 7.96 -0.79 29.77
CA ASN A 453 8.69 -0.53 28.54
C ASN A 453 8.58 -1.72 27.57
N ASP A 454 8.32 -1.44 26.30
CA ASP A 454 8.21 -2.43 25.23
C ASP A 454 9.42 -2.42 24.28
N LYS A 455 10.45 -1.62 24.57
CA LYS A 455 11.76 -1.67 23.91
C LYS A 455 12.58 -2.85 24.43
N ILE A 456 12.16 -4.05 24.05
CA ILE A 456 12.78 -5.33 24.45
C ILE A 456 13.75 -5.77 23.34
N PRO A 457 15.06 -5.98 23.65
CA PRO A 457 16.01 -6.50 22.68
C PRO A 457 15.61 -7.90 22.20
N SER A 458 15.53 -8.10 20.88
CA SER A 458 15.19 -9.39 20.25
C SER A 458 16.35 -10.37 20.28
#